data_AF-A0AAV0M1C5-F1
#
_entry.id   AF-A0AAV0M1C5-F1
#
_cell.length_a   1.000
_cell.length_b   1.000
_cell.length_c   1.000
_cell.angle_alpha   90.00
_cell.angle_beta   90.00
_cell.angle_gamma   90.00
#
_symmetry.space_group_name_H-M   'P 1'
#
loop_
_entity.id
_entity.type
_entity.pdbx_description
1 polymer ?
#
loop_
_entity_poly.entity_id
_entity_poly.type
_entity_poly.pdbx_seq_one_letter_code
_entity_poly.pdbx_strand_id
1 'polypeptide(L)'
;MLGLKNYIVSFDFVAEKFDEVTQPEYENKDLSYQVDVGVLEGNLCVMCNYEHVCVDLWVMKEYGVKESWSRMFSVQKIRNTTTFGFLRPLIIAKDGNELLLEVNDEKLVWYDWKTGKARSVRIRDGPKSFGAVMYVESLIPVDDPDEVERQRRLREDAEREKLRSENNYG
;
A
#
# COMPACT_ATOMS: atom_id res chain seq x y z
N MET A 1 27.71 12.76 -8.56
CA MET A 1 27.18 11.42 -8.90
C MET A 1 25.89 11.65 -9.68
N LEU A 2 25.68 11.03 -10.85
CA LEU A 2 24.57 11.33 -11.74
C LEU A 2 23.23 11.21 -10.99
N GLY A 3 22.59 12.35 -10.74
CA GLY A 3 21.35 12.45 -9.96
C GLY A 3 20.16 11.93 -10.75
N LEU A 4 19.85 10.66 -10.59
CA LEU A 4 18.57 10.12 -11.03
C LEU A 4 17.49 10.70 -10.10
N LYS A 5 16.62 11.52 -10.67
CA LYS A 5 15.47 12.07 -9.96
C LYS A 5 14.44 10.95 -9.78
N ASN A 6 14.01 10.71 -8.54
CA ASN A 6 12.89 9.82 -8.25
C ASN A 6 11.58 10.48 -8.66
N TYR A 7 10.60 9.69 -9.09
CA TYR A 7 9.27 10.14 -9.46
C TYR A 7 8.22 9.23 -8.82
N ILE A 8 7.12 9.82 -8.36
CA ILE A 8 5.91 9.09 -8.00
C ILE A 8 4.91 9.35 -9.13
N VAL A 9 4.30 8.30 -9.65
CA VAL A 9 3.37 8.40 -10.77
C VAL A 9 2.05 7.75 -10.37
N SER A 10 0.95 8.43 -10.64
CA SER A 10 -0.41 7.89 -10.53
C SER A 10 -0.94 7.51 -11.91
N PHE A 11 -1.86 6.55 -11.94
CA PHE A 11 -2.60 6.18 -13.15
C PHE A 11 -4.09 6.38 -12.92
N ASP A 12 -4.72 7.23 -13.74
CA ASP A 12 -6.17 7.44 -13.75
C ASP A 12 -6.82 6.47 -14.73
N PHE A 13 -7.68 5.57 -14.23
CA PHE A 13 -8.39 4.58 -15.05
C PHE A 13 -9.49 5.17 -15.94
N VAL A 14 -10.09 6.30 -15.56
CA VAL A 14 -11.15 6.96 -16.34
C VAL A 14 -10.53 7.74 -17.50
N ALA A 15 -9.45 8.47 -17.22
CA ALA A 15 -8.77 9.27 -18.23
C ALA A 15 -7.72 8.47 -19.03
N GLU A 16 -7.36 7.27 -18.56
CA GLU A 16 -6.28 6.41 -19.07
C GLU A 16 -4.94 7.14 -19.19
N LYS A 17 -4.60 7.93 -18.17
CA LYS A 17 -3.41 8.80 -18.16
C LYS A 17 -2.54 8.60 -16.95
N PHE A 18 -1.25 8.86 -17.14
CA PHE A 18 -0.27 8.93 -16.08
C PHE A 18 -0.02 10.39 -15.71
N ASP A 19 0.00 10.66 -14.41
CA ASP A 19 0.32 11.97 -13.86
C ASP A 19 1.42 11.84 -12.79
N GLU A 20 2.27 12.86 -12.69
CA GLU A 20 3.28 12.93 -11.63
C GLU A 20 2.59 13.35 -10.31
N VAL A 21 2.77 12.54 -9.27
CA VAL A 21 2.34 12.88 -7.92
C VAL A 21 3.42 13.75 -7.28
N THR A 22 3.00 14.81 -6.60
CA THR A 22 3.91 15.68 -5.86
C THR A 22 4.69 14.88 -4.82
N GLN A 23 5.97 15.21 -4.63
CA GLN A 23 6.85 14.52 -3.69
C GLN A 23 7.11 15.38 -2.44
N PRO A 24 7.40 14.75 -1.28
CA PRO A 24 7.92 15.44 -0.11
C PRO A 24 9.23 16.19 -0.41
N GLU A 25 9.52 17.19 0.41
CA GLU A 25 10.84 17.80 0.46
C GLU A 25 11.76 16.92 1.31
N TYR A 26 12.48 16.02 0.63
CA TYR A 26 13.47 15.17 1.28
C TYR A 26 14.63 16.03 1.81
N GLU A 27 15.13 15.69 2.99
CA GLU A 27 16.32 16.32 3.53
C GLU A 27 17.51 15.95 2.65
N ASN A 28 18.18 16.96 2.06
CA ASN A 28 19.43 16.72 1.37
C ASN A 28 20.54 16.48 2.41
N LYS A 29 20.78 15.21 2.74
CA LYS A 29 21.83 14.79 3.68
C LYS A 29 23.20 14.61 3.01
N ASP A 30 23.36 15.02 1.75
CA ASP A 30 24.51 14.66 0.90
C ASP A 30 24.70 13.13 0.77
N LEU A 31 23.61 12.38 0.89
CA LEU A 31 23.57 10.92 0.83
C LEU A 31 22.78 10.45 -0.41
N SER A 32 23.18 9.31 -0.96
CA SER A 32 22.30 8.53 -1.83
C SER A 32 21.04 8.14 -1.06
N TYR A 33 19.89 8.31 -1.70
CA TYR A 33 18.64 7.81 -1.15
C TYR A 33 17.82 7.09 -2.21
N GLN A 34 17.06 6.10 -1.76
CA GLN A 34 16.06 5.40 -2.55
C GLN A 34 14.68 5.72 -1.99
N VAL A 35 13.72 5.87 -2.90
CA VAL A 35 12.33 6.19 -2.56
C VAL A 35 11.47 4.99 -2.93
N ASP A 36 10.63 4.57 -2.00
CA ASP A 36 9.56 3.62 -2.26
C ASP A 36 8.23 4.17 -1.73
N VAL A 37 7.12 3.64 -2.24
CA VAL A 37 5.77 4.08 -1.92
C VAL A 37 4.96 2.97 -1.26
N GLY A 38 4.03 3.35 -0.40
CA GLY A 38 3.14 2.41 0.28
C GLY A 38 1.85 3.07 0.71
N VAL A 39 1.08 2.33 1.51
CA VAL A 39 -0.14 2.83 2.13
C VAL A 39 -0.04 2.63 3.63
N LEU A 40 -0.30 3.68 4.40
CA LEU A 40 -0.37 3.64 5.85
C LEU A 40 -1.64 4.33 6.32
N GLU A 41 -2.48 3.60 7.07
CA GLU A 41 -3.78 4.08 7.55
C GLU A 41 -4.65 4.67 6.42
N GLY A 42 -4.60 4.07 5.23
CA GLY A 42 -5.35 4.49 4.05
C GLY A 42 -4.78 5.69 3.28
N ASN A 43 -3.64 6.24 3.71
CA ASN A 43 -2.99 7.37 3.04
C ASN A 43 -1.75 6.91 2.26
N LEU A 44 -1.48 7.57 1.14
CA LEU A 44 -0.23 7.40 0.40
C LEU A 44 0.96 7.77 1.30
N CYS A 45 1.92 6.87 1.42
CA CYS A 45 3.15 7.11 2.15
C CYS A 45 4.39 6.90 1.28
N VAL A 46 5.48 7.53 1.68
CA VAL A 46 6.80 7.42 1.06
C VAL A 46 7.81 6.99 2.11
N MET A 47 8.58 5.95 1.80
CA MET A 47 9.77 5.55 2.55
C MET A 47 11.01 6.08 1.83
N CYS A 48 11.64 7.10 2.40
CA CYS A 48 12.90 7.65 1.88
C CYS A 48 14.07 7.03 2.65
N ASN A 49 14.77 6.10 2.01
CA ASN A 49 15.87 5.34 2.60
C ASN A 49 17.20 6.03 2.32
N TYR A 50 17.78 6.64 3.34
CA TYR A 50 19.13 7.19 3.29
C TYR A 50 20.10 6.07 3.67
N GLU A 51 20.80 5.57 2.66
CA GLU A 51 21.58 4.35 2.72
C GLU A 51 22.44 4.27 4.01
N HIS A 52 22.28 3.16 4.75
CA HIS A 52 22.97 2.89 6.03
C HIS A 52 22.68 3.82 7.22
N VAL A 53 21.88 4.88 7.05
CA VAL A 53 21.59 5.87 8.10
C VAL A 53 20.21 5.68 8.71
N CYS A 54 19.16 5.99 7.95
CA CYS A 54 17.78 5.95 8.42
C CYS A 54 16.79 5.86 7.26
N VAL A 55 15.55 5.51 7.59
CA VAL A 55 14.43 5.58 6.65
C VAL A 55 13.41 6.58 7.19
N ASP A 56 13.19 7.67 6.45
CA ASP A 56 12.16 8.65 6.80
C ASP A 56 10.82 8.22 6.18
N LEU A 57 9.78 8.17 7.01
CA LEU A 57 8.42 7.85 6.58
C LEU A 57 7.60 9.14 6.47
N TRP A 58 7.15 9.42 5.25
CA TRP A 58 6.31 10.56 4.92
C TRP A 58 4.91 10.09 4.57
N VAL A 59 3.89 10.86 4.97
CA VAL A 59 2.48 10.59 4.61
C VAL A 59 1.86 11.85 4.00
N MET A 60 1.16 11.66 2.88
CA MET A 60 0.38 12.71 2.21
C MET A 60 -1.01 12.76 2.85
N LYS A 61 -1.29 13.85 3.58
CA LYS A 61 -2.58 13.99 4.29
C LYS A 61 -3.72 14.44 3.37
N GLU A 62 -3.39 15.15 2.30
CA GLU A 62 -4.34 15.63 1.31
C GLU A 62 -3.82 15.28 -0.10
N TYR A 63 -4.56 14.44 -0.81
CA TYR A 63 -4.12 13.91 -2.09
C TYR A 63 -3.87 15.01 -3.13
N GLY A 64 -2.70 14.98 -3.76
CA GLY A 64 -2.28 15.96 -4.77
C GLY A 64 -1.73 17.27 -4.21
N VAL A 65 -1.86 17.53 -2.90
CA VAL A 65 -1.36 18.76 -2.27
C VAL A 65 0.06 18.53 -1.75
N LYS A 66 1.06 19.19 -2.36
CA LYS A 66 2.48 19.01 -2.00
C LYS A 66 2.75 19.35 -0.53
N GLU A 67 2.14 20.42 -0.04
CA GLU A 67 2.33 20.94 1.32
C GLU A 67 1.71 20.03 2.39
N SER A 68 0.88 19.06 1.98
CA SER A 68 0.26 18.09 2.89
C SER A 68 1.19 16.93 3.26
N TRP A 69 2.32 16.78 2.56
CA TRP A 69 3.34 15.83 2.94
C TRP A 69 3.90 16.17 4.30
N SER A 70 3.82 15.21 5.21
CA SER A 70 4.36 15.36 6.56
C SER A 70 5.21 14.16 6.92
N ARG A 71 6.42 14.41 7.43
CA ARG A 71 7.27 13.35 7.98
C ARG A 71 6.64 12.90 9.29
N MET A 72 6.17 11.66 9.33
CA MET A 72 5.63 11.09 10.56
C MET A 72 6.75 10.63 11.47
N PHE A 73 7.69 9.82 10.96
CA PHE A 73 8.73 9.20 11.77
C PHE A 73 10.03 9.03 11.00
N SER A 74 11.14 8.83 11.72
CA SER A 74 12.42 8.41 11.17
C SER A 74 12.86 7.10 11.83
N VAL A 75 12.93 6.04 11.03
CA VAL A 75 13.36 4.72 11.50
C VAL A 75 14.88 4.67 11.44
N GLN A 76 15.49 4.68 12.61
CA GLN A 76 16.94 4.56 12.75
C GLN A 76 17.39 3.12 12.50
N LYS A 77 18.68 2.93 12.26
CA LYS A 77 19.27 1.59 12.06
C LYS A 77 18.88 0.64 13.21
N ILE A 78 18.05 -0.35 12.88
CA ILE A 78 17.65 -1.39 13.80
C ILE A 78 18.86 -2.29 14.06
N ARG A 79 19.26 -2.41 15.34
CA ARG A 79 20.37 -3.28 15.77
C ARG A 79 20.14 -4.70 15.24
N ASN A 80 21.18 -5.30 14.66
CA ASN A 80 21.17 -6.63 14.01
C ASN A 80 20.52 -6.70 12.61
N THR A 81 20.30 -5.56 11.96
CA THR A 81 19.97 -5.47 10.53
C THR A 81 21.17 -4.88 9.80
N THR A 82 21.76 -5.65 8.89
CA THR A 82 22.97 -5.25 8.15
C THR A 82 22.67 -4.10 7.20
N THR A 83 21.48 -4.10 6.59
CA THR A 83 20.97 -3.07 5.67
C THR A 83 19.44 -2.99 5.74
N PHE A 84 18.88 -1.81 5.46
CA PHE A 84 17.50 -1.67 5.00
C PHE A 84 17.57 -1.66 3.48
N GLY A 85 17.48 -2.82 2.84
CA GLY A 85 17.26 -2.88 1.39
C GLY A 85 15.84 -2.46 1.07
N PHE A 86 14.89 -2.96 1.86
CA PHE A 86 13.47 -2.70 1.73
C PHE A 86 12.82 -2.52 3.11
N LEU A 87 11.94 -1.53 3.25
CA LEU A 87 11.19 -1.29 4.48
C LEU A 87 9.78 -0.85 4.11
N ARG A 88 8.77 -1.60 4.53
CA ARG A 88 7.36 -1.29 4.30
C ARG A 88 6.62 -1.13 5.63
N PRO A 89 5.98 0.02 5.87
CA PRO A 89 5.09 0.19 7.01
C PRO A 89 3.79 -0.59 6.76
N LEU A 90 3.35 -1.32 7.77
CA LEU A 90 2.10 -2.10 7.70
C LEU A 90 1.01 -1.45 8.55
N ILE A 91 1.28 -1.27 9.85
CA ILE A 91 0.25 -0.90 10.83
C ILE A 91 0.85 -0.01 11.92
N ILE A 92 0.15 1.06 12.30
CA ILE A 92 0.41 1.77 13.56
C ILE A 92 -0.34 1.06 14.69
N ALA A 93 0.35 0.77 15.78
CA ALA A 93 -0.26 0.17 16.97
C ALA A 93 -1.39 1.07 17.50
N LYS A 94 -2.39 0.48 18.17
CA LYS A 94 -3.57 1.22 18.66
C LYS A 94 -3.25 2.39 19.59
N ASP A 95 -2.12 2.34 20.29
CA ASP A 95 -1.65 3.39 21.19
C ASP A 95 -0.83 4.48 20.47
N GLY A 96 -0.59 4.34 19.17
CA GLY A 96 0.18 5.26 18.33
C GLY A 96 1.69 5.22 18.54
N ASN A 97 2.21 4.33 19.40
CA ASN A 97 3.61 4.38 19.83
C ASN A 97 4.53 3.48 19.01
N GLU A 98 3.99 2.42 18.42
CA GLU A 98 4.77 1.44 17.67
C GLU A 98 4.25 1.30 16.24
N LEU A 99 5.18 1.03 15.32
CA LEU A 99 4.89 0.73 13.92
C LEU A 99 5.29 -0.71 13.64
N LEU A 100 4.39 -1.48 13.03
CA LEU A 100 4.72 -2.78 12.46
C LEU A 100 5.34 -2.55 11.08
N LEU A 101 6.56 -3.02 10.93
CA LEU A 101 7.37 -2.90 9.73
C LEU A 101 7.63 -4.29 9.15
N GLU A 102 7.54 -4.39 7.84
CA GLU A 102 8.20 -5.43 7.04
C GLU A 102 9.59 -4.93 6.63
N VAL A 103 10.61 -5.75 6.83
CA VAL A 103 12.00 -5.42 6.53
C VAL A 103 12.60 -6.51 5.64
N ASN A 104 13.13 -6.09 4.49
CA ASN A 104 13.81 -6.92 3.49
C ASN A 104 13.02 -8.17 3.05
N ASP A 105 11.68 -8.11 3.02
CA ASP A 105 10.80 -9.23 2.66
C ASP A 105 11.07 -10.53 3.47
N GLU A 106 11.55 -10.35 4.70
CA GLU A 106 12.04 -11.45 5.55
C GLU A 106 11.57 -11.33 7.00
N LYS A 107 11.46 -10.10 7.53
CA LYS A 107 11.25 -9.88 8.96
C LYS A 107 10.11 -8.93 9.20
N LEU A 108 9.26 -9.30 10.16
CA LEU A 108 8.35 -8.38 10.81
C LEU A 108 9.00 -7.80 12.07
N VAL A 109 8.89 -6.50 12.25
CA VAL A 109 9.47 -5.78 13.39
C VAL A 109 8.46 -4.77 13.93
N TRP A 110 8.17 -4.85 15.23
CA TRP A 110 7.59 -3.71 15.94
C TRP A 110 8.70 -2.71 16.24
N TYR A 111 8.52 -1.48 15.81
CA TYR A 111 9.45 -0.38 16.05
C TYR A 111 8.77 0.72 16.87
N ASP A 112 9.28 0.95 18.06
CA ASP A 112 8.93 2.09 18.90
C ASP A 112 9.75 3.30 18.45
N TRP A 113 9.08 4.27 17.84
CA TRP A 113 9.74 5.46 17.28
C TRP A 113 10.14 6.49 18.34
N LYS A 114 9.57 6.42 19.55
CA LYS A 114 9.94 7.29 20.67
C LYS A 114 11.22 6.81 21.33
N THR A 115 11.39 5.50 21.47
CA THR A 115 12.56 4.91 22.12
C THR A 115 13.63 4.39 21.15
N GLY A 116 13.30 4.29 19.86
CA GLY A 116 14.17 3.72 18.82
C GLY A 116 14.39 2.22 18.97
N LYS A 117 13.55 1.53 19.76
CA LYS A 117 13.68 0.10 20.02
C LYS A 117 12.91 -0.69 18.97
N ALA A 118 13.48 -1.83 18.59
CA ALA A 118 12.88 -2.76 17.65
C ALA A 118 12.75 -4.16 18.26
N ARG A 119 11.61 -4.78 18.02
CA ARG A 119 11.26 -6.14 18.45
C ARG A 119 10.86 -6.96 17.24
N SER A 120 11.60 -8.03 16.95
CA SER A 120 11.20 -8.98 15.91
C SER A 120 9.92 -9.71 16.28
N VAL A 121 9.01 -9.82 15.32
CA VAL A 121 7.82 -10.66 15.38
C VAL A 121 8.13 -11.98 14.69
N ARG A 122 7.85 -13.09 15.37
CA ARG A 122 8.03 -14.44 14.83
C ARG A 122 6.67 -15.08 14.61
N ILE A 123 6.41 -15.48 13.38
CA ILE A 123 5.28 -16.35 13.04
C ILE A 123 5.79 -17.78 13.18
N ARG A 124 5.17 -18.55 14.08
CA ARG A 124 5.56 -19.95 14.29
C ARG A 124 5.29 -20.72 13.00
N ASP A 125 6.26 -21.54 12.59
CA ASP A 125 6.20 -22.33 11.35
C ASP A 125 5.99 -21.49 10.08
N GLY A 126 6.28 -20.18 10.15
CA GLY A 126 6.21 -19.27 9.02
C GLY A 126 7.36 -19.48 8.02
N PRO A 127 7.19 -19.04 6.76
CA PRO A 127 8.24 -19.11 5.75
C PRO A 127 9.44 -18.22 6.14
N LYS A 128 10.63 -18.54 5.60
CA LYS A 128 11.85 -17.75 5.84
C LYS A 128 11.82 -16.37 5.19
N SER A 129 11.09 -16.24 4.08
CA SER A 129 10.86 -15.00 3.36
C SER A 129 9.38 -14.93 3.01
N PHE A 130 8.82 -13.73 3.11
CA PHE A 130 7.43 -13.45 2.82
C PHE A 130 7.28 -11.97 2.46
N GLY A 131 6.33 -11.69 1.57
CA GLY A 131 5.77 -10.36 1.41
C GLY A 131 4.59 -10.18 2.37
N ALA A 132 4.47 -9.02 3.03
CA ALA A 132 3.27 -8.67 3.77
C ALA A 132 2.46 -7.61 3.02
N VAL A 133 1.15 -7.81 2.97
CA VAL A 133 0.21 -6.85 2.37
C VAL A 133 -0.90 -6.53 3.37
N MET A 134 -1.31 -5.28 3.38
CA MET A 134 -2.48 -4.85 4.14
C MET A 134 -3.74 -5.24 3.39
N TYR A 135 -4.60 -6.03 4.02
CA TYR A 135 -5.88 -6.44 3.47
C TYR A 135 -6.99 -5.55 4.04
N VAL A 136 -7.81 -5.01 3.14
CA VAL A 136 -9.07 -4.34 3.48
C VAL A 136 -10.18 -5.19 2.89
N GLU A 137 -11.11 -5.63 3.74
CA GLU A 137 -12.27 -6.40 3.28
C GLU A 137 -13.13 -5.56 2.33
N SER A 138 -13.53 -6.18 1.22
CA SER A 138 -14.56 -5.62 0.35
C SER A 138 -15.92 -6.11 0.81
N LEU A 139 -16.89 -5.21 0.93
CA LEU A 139 -18.30 -5.56 1.14
C LEU A 139 -18.99 -6.04 -0.14
N ILE A 140 -18.28 -6.05 -1.27
CA ILE A 140 -18.78 -6.61 -2.52
C ILE A 140 -18.56 -8.12 -2.45
N PRO A 141 -19.63 -8.93 -2.39
CA PRO A 141 -19.49 -10.37 -2.52
C PRO A 141 -18.80 -10.67 -3.84
N VAL A 142 -17.79 -11.54 -3.82
CA VAL A 142 -17.28 -12.11 -5.06
C VAL A 142 -18.46 -12.81 -5.72
N ASP A 143 -18.75 -12.46 -6.97
CA ASP A 143 -19.88 -13.01 -7.73
C ASP A 143 -20.01 -14.51 -7.47
N ASP A 144 -21.09 -14.88 -6.78
CA ASP A 144 -21.43 -16.28 -6.57
C ASP A 144 -21.77 -16.85 -7.96
N PRO A 145 -20.99 -17.83 -8.48
CA PRO A 145 -21.24 -18.40 -9.79
C PRO A 145 -22.68 -18.89 -9.96
N ASP A 146 -23.30 -19.34 -8.86
CA ASP A 146 -24.70 -19.78 -8.84
C ASP A 146 -25.68 -18.61 -8.98
N GLU A 147 -25.36 -17.44 -8.41
CA GLU A 147 -26.19 -16.23 -8.55
C GLU A 147 -26.05 -15.62 -9.96
N VAL A 148 -24.83 -15.62 -10.53
CA VAL A 148 -24.61 -15.19 -11.92
C VAL A 148 -25.41 -16.05 -12.90
N GLU A 149 -25.37 -17.37 -12.73
CA GLU A 149 -26.13 -18.31 -13.56
C GLU A 149 -27.65 -18.17 -13.35
N ARG A 150 -28.10 -17.92 -12.11
CA ARG A 150 -29.51 -17.63 -11.81
C ARG A 150 -29.98 -16.37 -12.53
N GLN A 151 -29.22 -15.28 -12.45
CA GLN A 151 -29.55 -14.02 -13.14
C GLN A 151 -29.56 -14.19 -14.67
N ARG A 152 -28.65 -15.01 -15.22
CA ARG A 152 -28.63 -15.34 -16.65
C ARG A 152 -29.91 -16.07 -17.08
N ARG A 153 -30.33 -17.10 -16.33
CA ARG A 153 -31.56 -17.85 -16.61
C ARG A 153 -32.81 -16.97 -16.53
N LEU A 154 -32.91 -16.12 -15.50
CA LEU A 154 -34.03 -15.20 -15.35
C LEU A 154 -34.15 -14.22 -16.53
N ARG A 155 -33.04 -13.75 -17.08
CA ARG A 155 -33.03 -12.90 -18.28
C ARG A 155 -33.47 -13.67 -19.53
N GLU A 156 -32.97 -14.89 -19.73
CA GLU A 156 -33.36 -15.73 -20.86
C GLU A 156 -34.85 -16.10 -20.83
N ASP A 157 -35.39 -16.40 -19.64
CA ASP A 157 -36.81 -16.72 -19.47
C ASP A 157 -37.70 -15.50 -19.74
N ALA A 158 -37.33 -14.32 -19.22
CA ALA A 158 -38.05 -13.07 -19.49
C ALA A 158 -38.06 -12.69 -20.99
N GLU A 159 -36.96 -12.97 -21.70
CA GLU A 159 -36.86 -12.74 -23.14
C GLU A 159 -37.73 -13.72 -23.94
N ARG A 160 -37.76 -15.00 -23.55
CA ARG A 160 -38.66 -16.01 -24.14
C ARG A 160 -40.13 -15.67 -23.91
N GLU A 161 -40.49 -15.15 -22.73
CA GLU A 161 -41.87 -14.71 -22.44
C GLU A 161 -42.27 -13.50 -23.28
N LYS A 162 -41.38 -12.52 -23.46
CA LYS A 162 -41.62 -11.39 -24.38
C LYS A 162 -41.88 -11.86 -25.81
N LEU A 163 -41.00 -12.71 -26.36
CA LEU A 163 -41.15 -13.28 -27.70
C LEU A 163 -42.47 -14.07 -27.88
N ARG A 164 -42.92 -14.81 -26.84
CA ARG A 164 -44.21 -15.51 -26.86
C ARG A 164 -45.40 -14.55 -26.82
N SER A 165 -45.29 -13.46 -26.06
CA SER A 165 -46.33 -12.44 -25.98
C SER A 165 -46.47 -11.66 -27.29
N GLU A 166 -45.36 -11.35 -27.97
CA GLU A 166 -45.36 -10.62 -29.24
C GLU A 166 -45.92 -11.48 -30.40
N ASN A 167 -45.68 -12.79 -30.39
CA ASN A 167 -46.17 -13.71 -31.41
C ASN A 167 -47.66 -14.11 -31.24
N ASN A 168 -48.30 -13.77 -30.11
CA ASN A 168 -49.71 -14.10 -29.86
C ASN A 168 -50.70 -12.98 -30.24
N TYR A 169 -50.22 -11.86 -30.76
CA TYR A 169 -51.05 -10.72 -31.24
C TYR A 169 -50.90 -10.44 -32.75
N GLY A 170 -50.28 -11.35 -33.52
CA GLY A 170 -50.10 -11.26 -34.98
C GLY A 170 -51.09 -12.12 -35.76
#